data_AF-A0A164QM93-F1
#
_entry.id   AF-A0A164QM93-F1
#
_cell.length_a   1.000
_cell.length_b   1.000
_cell.length_c   1.000
_cell.angle_alpha   90.00
_cell.angle_beta   90.00
_cell.angle_gamma   90.00
#
_symmetry.space_group_name_H-M   'P 1'
#
loop_
_entity.id
_entity.type
_entity.pdbx_description
1 polymer ?
#
loop_
_entity_poly.entity_id
_entity_poly.type
_entity_poly.pdbx_seq_one_letter_code
_entity_poly.pdbx_strand_id
1 'polypeptide(L)' 'MRITAYTIMGSFPHLRNQMKKEFKRVGIVKTSEKYGYFVQVLGKAPYMNNMTIHQMKTVIEELNKLEDGFYNKES' A
#
# COMPACT_ATOMS: atom_id res chain seq x y z
N MET A 1 24.78 -9.14 13.76
CA MET A 1 23.47 -9.81 13.91
C MET A 1 22.45 -9.05 13.07
N ARG A 2 22.15 -9.50 11.84
CA ARG A 2 21.10 -8.86 11.02
C ARG A 2 19.76 -9.35 11.56
N ILE A 3 19.06 -8.50 12.30
CA ILE A 3 17.68 -8.76 12.68
C ILE A 3 16.89 -8.69 11.38
N THR A 4 16.67 -9.84 10.76
CA THR A 4 15.67 -9.97 9.69
C THR A 4 14.34 -9.71 10.36
N ALA A 5 13.92 -8.44 10.37
CA ALA A 5 12.63 -8.07 10.91
C ALA A 5 11.58 -8.80 10.07
N TYR A 6 11.05 -9.91 10.60
CA TYR A 6 9.88 -10.62 10.10
C TYR A 6 8.66 -9.72 10.31
N THR A 7 8.68 -8.62 9.56
CA THR A 7 7.53 -7.76 9.38
C THR A 7 6.44 -8.62 8.76
N ILE A 8 5.18 -8.40 9.17
CA ILE A 8 4.06 -9.16 8.58
C ILE A 8 4.11 -9.04 7.06
N MET A 9 4.48 -7.86 6.54
CA MET A 9 4.72 -7.65 5.11
C MET A 9 5.85 -8.51 4.50
N GLY A 10 6.94 -8.76 5.24
CA GLY A 10 8.04 -9.63 4.82
C GLY A 10 7.65 -11.10 4.67
N SER A 11 6.67 -11.54 5.45
CA SER A 11 6.11 -12.90 5.39
C SER A 11 5.15 -13.10 4.19
N PHE A 12 4.67 -12.02 3.57
CA PHE A 12 3.73 -12.06 2.43
C PHE A 12 4.24 -11.23 1.24
N PRO A 13 5.34 -11.66 0.59
CA PRO A 13 5.94 -10.93 -0.52
C PRO A 13 4.99 -10.78 -1.72
N HIS A 14 4.07 -11.73 -1.94
CA HIS A 14 3.07 -11.65 -3.00
C HIS A 14 2.13 -10.45 -2.84
N LEU A 15 1.54 -10.27 -1.65
CA LEU A 15 0.64 -9.14 -1.37
C LEU A 15 1.38 -7.79 -1.44
N ARG A 16 2.63 -7.75 -0.95
CA ARG A 16 3.47 -6.56 -1.07
C ARG A 16 3.69 -6.17 -2.53
N ASN A 17 4.01 -7.14 -3.39
CA ASN A 17 4.26 -6.90 -4.80
C ASN A 17 2.98 -6.49 -5.54
N GLN A 18 1.85 -7.12 -5.22
CA GLN A 18 0.54 -6.73 -5.75
C GLN A 18 0.19 -5.29 -5.37
N MET A 19 0.26 -4.96 -4.09
CA MET A 19 -0.01 -3.60 -3.61
C MET A 19 0.90 -2.56 -4.28
N LYS A 20 2.19 -2.86 -4.46
CA LYS A 20 3.12 -2.00 -5.21
C LYS A 20 2.73 -1.82 -6.68
N LYS A 21 2.27 -2.89 -7.33
CA LYS A 21 1.81 -2.85 -8.72
C LYS A 21 0.59 -1.95 -8.84
N GLU A 22 -0.39 -2.11 -7.96
CA GLU A 22 -1.60 -1.29 -7.96
C GLU A 22 -1.31 0.18 -7.67
N PHE A 23 -0.46 0.48 -6.68
CA PHE A 23 -0.02 1.86 -6.43
C PHE A 23 0.61 2.51 -7.68
N LYS A 24 1.45 1.76 -8.41
CA LYS A 24 2.05 2.26 -9.66
C LYS A 24 1.00 2.45 -10.75
N ARG A 25 0.01 1.56 -10.86
CA ARG A 25 -1.08 1.64 -11.85
C ARG A 25 -1.92 2.90 -11.65
N VAL A 26 -2.28 3.22 -10.42
CA VAL A 26 -3.13 4.39 -10.11
C VAL A 26 -2.35 5.71 -10.07
N GLY A 27 -1.01 5.67 -10.16
CA GLY A 27 -0.15 6.85 -10.17
C GLY A 27 0.42 7.28 -8.81
N ILE A 28 0.18 6.51 -7.74
CA ILE A 28 0.71 6.81 -6.40
C ILE A 28 2.16 6.30 -6.29
N VAL A 29 3.12 7.20 -6.49
CA VAL A 29 4.55 6.84 -6.52
C VAL A 29 5.24 7.22 -5.21
N LYS A 30 4.95 8.40 -4.65
CA LYS A 30 5.67 8.94 -3.50
C LYS A 30 5.24 8.26 -2.21
N THR A 31 6.17 8.15 -1.26
CA THR A 31 5.89 7.57 0.05
C THR A 31 4.87 8.38 0.84
N SER A 32 4.89 9.72 0.72
CA SER A 32 3.91 10.61 1.34
C SER A 32 2.49 10.38 0.81
N GLU A 33 2.33 10.23 -0.50
CA GLU A 33 1.04 9.93 -1.16
C GLU A 33 0.50 8.57 -0.69
N LYS A 34 1.38 7.56 -0.58
CA LYS A 34 0.99 6.25 -0.03
C LYS A 34 0.52 6.36 1.42
N TYR A 35 1.21 7.15 2.24
CA TYR A 35 0.77 7.40 3.62
C TYR A 35 -0.59 8.09 3.67
N GLY A 36 -0.80 9.12 2.85
CA GLY A 36 -2.11 9.79 2.74
C GLY A 36 -3.21 8.79 2.35
N TYR A 37 -2.93 7.95 1.35
CA TYR A 37 -3.86 6.92 0.92
C TYR A 37 -4.17 5.88 2.01
N PHE A 38 -3.15 5.46 2.77
CA PHE A 38 -3.38 4.55 3.90
C PHE A 38 -4.27 5.18 4.98
N VAL A 39 -4.08 6.47 5.28
CA VAL A 39 -4.94 7.19 6.23
C VAL A 39 -6.37 7.24 5.72
N GLN A 40 -6.56 7.52 4.43
CA GLN A 40 -7.89 7.57 3.82
C GLN A 40 -8.61 6.21 3.87
N VAL A 41 -7.92 5.12 3.52
CA VAL A 41 -8.52 3.78 3.44
C VAL A 41 -8.65 3.11 4.81
N LEU A 42 -7.65 3.25 5.68
CA LEU A 42 -7.55 2.50 6.93
C LEU A 42 -7.89 3.33 8.17
N GLY A 43 -8.15 4.63 8.01
CA GLY A 43 -8.36 5.59 9.11
C GLY A 43 -7.11 5.85 9.95
N LYS A 44 -5.94 5.33 9.55
CA LYS A 44 -4.65 5.51 10.24
C LYS A 44 -3.49 5.37 9.27
N ALA A 45 -2.33 5.90 9.64
CA ALA A 45 -1.07 5.76 8.90
C ALA A 45 -0.23 4.61 9.47
N PRO A 46 -0.49 3.32 9.13
CA PRO A 46 0.42 2.26 9.51
C PRO A 46 1.76 2.50 8.81
N TYR A 47 2.86 2.27 9.52
CA TYR A 47 4.13 2.01 8.85
C TYR A 47 3.91 0.81 7.91
N MET A 48 4.32 0.93 6.63
CA MET A 48 4.12 -0.14 5.62
C MET A 48 4.56 -1.52 6.11
N ASN A 49 5.64 -1.56 6.87
CA ASN A 49 6.22 -2.78 7.43
C ASN A 49 5.36 -3.41 8.56
N ASN A 50 4.43 -2.66 9.14
CA ASN A 50 3.57 -3.12 10.23
C ASN A 50 2.11 -3.32 9.79
N MET A 51 1.85 -3.34 8.48
CA MET A 51 0.51 -3.65 7.97
C MET A 51 0.19 -5.13 8.17
N THR A 52 -0.98 -5.41 8.72
CA THR A 52 -1.55 -6.75 8.77
C THR A 52 -1.99 -7.19 7.36
N ILE A 53 -2.14 -8.50 7.16
CA ILE A 53 -2.64 -9.08 5.90
C ILE A 53 -4.00 -8.47 5.53
N HIS A 54 -4.89 -8.30 6.50
CA HIS A 54 -6.22 -7.73 6.27
C HIS A 54 -6.11 -6.30 5.73
N GLN A 55 -5.30 -5.44 6.36
CA GLN A 55 -5.07 -4.08 5.89
C GLN A 55 -4.45 -4.03 4.48
N MET A 56 -3.52 -4.95 4.18
CA MET A 56 -2.94 -5.03 2.83
C MET A 56 -4.00 -5.39 1.79
N LYS A 57 -4.88 -6.36 2.09
CA LYS A 57 -5.99 -6.74 1.20
C LYS A 57 -6.96 -5.58 1.00
N THR A 58 -7.39 -4.91 2.07
CA THR A 58 -8.28 -3.75 1.99
C THR A 58 -7.69 -2.65 1.10
N VAL A 59 -6.41 -2.31 1.28
CA VAL A 59 -5.74 -1.31 0.44
C VAL A 59 -5.73 -1.74 -1.03
N ILE A 60 -5.41 -3.00 -1.33
CA ILE A 60 -5.40 -3.52 -2.71
C ILE A 60 -6.81 -3.44 -3.31
N GLU A 61 -7.84 -3.84 -2.56
CA GLU A 61 -9.24 -3.78 -3.02
C GLU A 61 -9.68 -2.35 -3.32
N GLU A 62 -9.36 -1.38 -2.46
CA GLU A 62 -9.66 0.02 -2.73
C GLU A 62 -8.89 0.55 -3.94
N LEU A 63 -7.60 0.20 -4.09
CA LEU A 63 -6.81 0.60 -5.27
C LEU A 63 -7.41 0.04 -6.56
N ASN A 64 -7.96 -1.18 -6.53
CA ASN A 64 -8.60 -1.81 -7.69
C ASN A 64 -9.88 -1.08 -8.14
N LYS A 65 -10.52 -0.30 -7.27
CA LYS A 65 -11.69 0.52 -7.65
C LYS A 65 -11.30 1.78 -8.42
N LEU A 66 -10.03 2.19 -8.37
CA LEU A 66 -9.54 3.40 -9.02
C LEU A 66 -9.14 3.13 -10.48
N GLU A 67 -9.38 4.11 -11.33
CA GLU A 67 -8.91 4.12 -12.71
C GLU A 67 -7.38 4.21 -12.80
N ASP A 68 -6.85 3.77 -13.94
CA ASP A 68 -5.44 3.92 -14.26
C ASP A 68 -5.05 5.41 -14.30
N GLY A 69 -3.99 5.76 -13.56
CA GLY A 69 -3.50 7.13 -13.45
C GLY A 69 -4.43 8.10 -12.70
N PHE A 70 -5.46 7.62 -11.99
CA PHE A 70 -6.40 8.45 -11.22
C PHE A 70 -5.70 9.53 -10.39
N TYR A 71 -4.66 9.17 -9.63
CA TYR A 71 -4.01 10.07 -8.68
C TYR A 71 -3.20 11.19 -9.36
N ASN A 72 -2.77 10.98 -10.62
CA ASN A 72 -2.08 11.98 -11.42
C ASN A 72 -3.03 12.96 -12.11
N LYS A 73 -4.34 12.65 -12.18
CA LYS A 73 -5.35 13.56 -12.75
C LYS A 73 -5.80 14.64 -11.75
N GLU A 74 -5.66 14.36 -10.45
CA GLU A 74 -6.11 15.25 -9.36
C GLU A 74 -4.96 16.02 -8.66
N SER A 75 -3.69 15.71 -8.97
CA SER A 75 -2.49 16.38 -8.41
C SER A 75 -1.89 17.40 -9.38
#